data_AF-A0A1F9Z6H6-F1
#
_entry.id   AF-A0A1F9Z6H6-F1
#
_cell.length_a   1.000
_cell.length_b   1.000
_cell.length_c   1.000
_cell.angle_alpha   90.00
_cell.angle_beta   90.00
_cell.angle_gamma   90.00
#
_symmetry.space_group_name_H-M   'P 1'
#
loop_
_entity.id
_entity.type
_entity.pdbx_description
1 polymer ?
#
loop_
_entity_poly.entity_id
_entity_poly.type
_entity_poly.pdbx_seq_one_letter_code
_entity_poly.pdbx_strand_id
1 'polypeptide(L)'
;MEKEMLIQCVPAELFERLKGLLERLWEDKNPAAVHLNALLNEFDVEMKSLEGVVQEYEADYASRLSFMEKQYKDRIASLENELSEHKARVSSLDSARIESASRQEELSRALKQKETELADFRAKASETEAELNLKYAARMQELYDRVNKKETDMIARWEEKNKTLDGRLGEVENDYAARVRQLKLKEKALEDDFNSRKAELIKTFDRIRLEFEAREESLSAAEKKSARAGGA
;
A
#
# COMPACT_ATOMS: atom_id res chain seq x y z
N MET A 1 13.56 -31.26 81.82
CA MET A 1 13.25 -31.76 83.17
C MET A 1 13.31 -30.56 84.10
N GLU A 2 12.28 -29.73 84.02
CA GLU A 2 12.07 -28.66 85.00
C GLU A 2 11.38 -29.34 86.18
N LYS A 3 12.03 -29.30 87.35
CA LYS A 3 11.38 -29.72 88.59
C LYS A 3 10.24 -28.73 88.80
N GLU A 4 9.00 -29.18 88.65
CA GLU A 4 7.82 -28.47 89.13
C GLU A 4 8.09 -28.15 90.61
N MET A 5 8.51 -26.92 90.88
CA MET A 5 8.68 -26.43 92.23
C MET A 5 7.26 -26.17 92.73
N LEU A 6 6.67 -27.18 93.36
CA LEU A 6 5.46 -27.00 94.17
C LEU A 6 5.70 -25.80 95.08
N ILE A 7 4.94 -24.73 94.84
CA ILE A 7 5.01 -23.52 95.65
C ILE A 7 4.39 -23.89 97.01
N GLN A 8 5.22 -24.38 97.93
CA GLN A 8 4.81 -24.63 99.31
C GLN A 8 4.77 -23.31 100.08
N CYS A 9 3.60 -22.98 100.63
CA CYS A 9 3.36 -21.75 101.38
C CYS A 9 4.18 -21.68 102.69
N VAL A 10 4.61 -22.82 103.23
CA VAL A 10 5.52 -22.94 104.38
C VAL A 10 6.48 -24.12 104.12
N PRO A 11 7.78 -24.00 104.44
CA PRO A 11 8.70 -25.14 104.36
C PRO A 11 8.18 -26.30 105.23
N ALA A 12 7.91 -27.44 104.60
CA ALA A 12 7.38 -28.63 105.30
C ALA A 12 8.22 -29.00 106.53
N GLU A 13 9.54 -28.81 106.45
CA GLU A 13 10.48 -29.05 107.55
C GLU A 13 10.19 -28.23 108.81
N LEU A 14 9.71 -26.99 108.68
CA LEU A 14 9.41 -26.12 109.81
C LEU A 14 8.09 -26.52 110.49
N PHE A 15 7.09 -26.91 109.70
CA PHE A 15 5.82 -27.39 110.20
C PHE A 15 5.97 -28.74 110.93
N GLU A 16 6.77 -29.66 110.38
CA GLU A 16 7.10 -30.94 111.02
C GLU A 16 7.90 -30.76 112.33
N ARG A 17 8.82 -29.79 112.39
CA ARG A 17 9.51 -29.44 113.65
C ARG A 17 8.55 -28.93 114.73
N LEU A 18 7.54 -28.13 114.36
CA LEU A 18 6.55 -27.63 115.30
C LEU A 18 5.61 -28.73 115.80
N LYS A 19 5.24 -29.69 114.93
CA LYS A 19 4.52 -30.91 115.37
C LYS A 19 5.33 -31.73 116.36
N GLY A 20 6.62 -31.94 116.10
CA GLY A 20 7.51 -32.64 117.03
C GLY A 20 7.70 -31.91 118.37
N LEU A 21 7.68 -30.57 118.38
CA LEU A 21 7.67 -29.78 119.62
C LEU A 21 6.35 -29.95 120.38
N LEU A 22 5.22 -29.96 119.67
CA LEU A 22 3.90 -30.18 120.25
C LEU A 22 3.80 -31.54 120.95
N GLU A 23 4.30 -32.61 120.32
CA GLU A 23 4.33 -33.96 120.89
C GLU A 23 5.09 -33.99 122.24
N ARG A 24 6.29 -33.39 122.29
CA ARG A 24 7.09 -33.31 123.53
C ARG A 24 6.40 -32.51 124.63
N LEU A 25 5.74 -31.40 124.28
CA LEU A 25 5.01 -30.59 125.26
C LEU A 25 3.79 -31.32 125.84
N TRP A 26 3.15 -32.21 125.06
CA TRP A 26 2.10 -33.10 125.55
C TRP A 26 2.65 -34.15 126.52
N GLU A 27 3.80 -34.75 126.21
CA GLU A 27 4.49 -35.70 127.10
C GLU A 27 4.83 -35.06 128.46
N ASP A 28 5.29 -33.81 128.44
CA ASP A 28 5.65 -33.02 129.65
C ASP A 28 4.43 -32.45 130.40
N LYS A 29 3.19 -32.72 129.95
CA LYS A 29 1.93 -32.17 130.48
C LYS A 29 1.94 -30.64 130.58
N ASN A 30 2.61 -29.98 129.64
CA ASN A 30 2.73 -28.52 129.64
C ASN A 30 1.46 -27.88 129.05
N PRO A 31 0.79 -26.94 129.76
CA PRO A 31 -0.41 -26.28 129.26
C PRO A 31 -0.20 -25.53 127.94
N ALA A 32 1.05 -25.14 127.59
CA ALA A 32 1.39 -24.55 126.31
C ALA A 32 1.10 -25.48 125.11
N ALA A 33 1.05 -26.80 125.31
CA ALA A 33 0.72 -27.77 124.26
C ALA A 33 -0.68 -27.52 123.67
N VAL A 34 -1.65 -27.12 124.50
CA VAL A 34 -3.03 -26.85 124.05
C VAL A 34 -3.07 -25.64 123.11
N HIS A 35 -2.35 -24.57 123.46
CA HIS A 35 -2.27 -23.36 122.65
C HIS A 35 -1.51 -23.58 121.34
N LEU A 36 -0.39 -24.31 121.39
CA LEU A 36 0.36 -24.65 120.19
C LEU A 36 -0.45 -25.57 119.26
N ASN A 37 -1.21 -26.52 119.81
CA ASN A 37 -2.10 -27.36 119.03
C ASN A 37 -3.20 -26.55 118.34
N ALA A 38 -3.82 -25.59 119.05
CA ALA A 38 -4.83 -24.71 118.47
C ALA A 38 -4.24 -23.89 117.31
N LEU A 39 -3.08 -23.26 117.52
CA LEU A 39 -2.37 -22.50 116.48
C LEU A 39 -2.01 -23.39 115.27
N LEU A 40 -1.45 -24.58 115.50
CA LEU A 40 -1.08 -25.49 114.42
C LEU A 40 -2.29 -25.94 113.61
N ASN A 41 -3.44 -26.17 114.24
CA ASN A 41 -4.67 -26.53 113.54
C ASN A 41 -5.24 -25.37 112.72
N GLU A 42 -5.21 -24.13 113.25
CA GLU A 42 -5.62 -22.93 112.50
C GLU A 42 -4.72 -22.70 111.29
N PHE A 43 -3.40 -22.74 111.49
CA PHE A 43 -2.42 -22.62 110.40
C PHE A 43 -2.52 -23.75 109.37
N ASP A 44 -2.80 -24.99 109.77
CA ASP A 44 -2.97 -26.12 108.83
C ASP A 44 -4.15 -25.89 107.88
N VAL A 45 -5.26 -25.36 108.41
CA VAL A 45 -6.45 -25.02 107.61
C VAL A 45 -6.14 -23.87 106.64
N GLU A 46 -5.47 -22.82 107.11
CA GLU A 46 -5.06 -21.69 106.27
C GLU A 46 -4.07 -22.11 105.16
N MET A 47 -3.09 -22.95 105.49
CA MET A 47 -2.13 -23.47 104.51
C MET A 47 -2.82 -24.31 103.43
N LYS A 48 -3.75 -25.20 103.80
CA LYS A 48 -4.53 -25.98 102.83
C LYS A 48 -5.41 -25.10 101.94
N SER A 49 -5.98 -24.03 102.51
CA SER A 49 -6.74 -23.05 101.73
C SER A 49 -5.86 -22.30 100.73
N LEU A 50 -4.66 -21.88 101.15
CA LEU A 50 -3.69 -21.21 100.27
C LEU A 50 -3.17 -22.15 99.17
N GLU A 51 -2.88 -23.41 99.50
CA GLU A 51 -2.48 -24.43 98.54
C GLU A 51 -3.57 -24.65 97.48
N GLY A 52 -4.85 -24.71 97.88
CA GLY A 52 -5.98 -24.79 96.95
C GLY A 52 -6.04 -23.58 96.01
N VAL A 53 -5.88 -22.36 96.53
CA VAL A 53 -5.85 -21.14 95.71
C VAL A 53 -4.68 -21.15 94.73
N VAL A 54 -3.49 -21.57 95.15
CA VAL A 54 -2.32 -21.68 94.27
C VAL A 54 -2.57 -22.69 93.15
N GLN A 55 -3.12 -23.87 93.48
CA GLN A 55 -3.47 -24.89 92.49
C GLN A 55 -4.51 -24.38 91.47
N GLU A 56 -5.51 -23.62 91.91
CA GLU A 56 -6.49 -22.99 91.01
C GLU A 56 -5.82 -22.00 90.05
N TYR A 57 -4.90 -21.16 90.54
CA TYR A 57 -4.15 -20.24 89.68
C TYR A 57 -3.24 -20.98 88.71
N GLU A 58 -2.49 -21.98 89.16
CA GLU A 58 -1.64 -22.80 88.29
C GLU A 58 -2.45 -23.48 87.19
N ALA A 59 -3.63 -24.02 87.53
CA ALA A 59 -4.55 -24.62 86.56
C ALA A 59 -5.11 -23.59 85.56
N ASP A 60 -5.48 -22.38 85.99
CA ASP A 60 -5.92 -21.29 85.09
C ASP A 60 -4.80 -20.87 84.13
N TYR A 61 -3.59 -20.64 84.67
CA TYR A 61 -2.43 -20.25 83.85
C TYR A 61 -2.04 -21.34 82.86
N ALA A 62 -2.01 -22.62 83.26
CA ALA A 62 -1.74 -23.74 82.37
C ALA A 62 -2.80 -23.85 81.26
N SER A 63 -4.07 -23.65 81.61
CA SER A 63 -5.18 -23.66 80.65
C SER A 63 -5.06 -22.52 79.63
N ARG A 64 -4.76 -21.30 80.08
CA ARG A 64 -4.57 -20.14 79.21
C ARG A 64 -3.33 -20.27 78.32
N LEU A 65 -2.23 -20.79 78.88
CA LEU A 65 -1.00 -21.03 78.13
C LEU A 65 -1.23 -22.05 77.02
N SER A 66 -1.81 -23.21 77.34
CA SER A 66 -2.10 -24.26 76.35
C SER A 66 -3.08 -23.81 75.26
N PHE A 67 -4.08 -23.00 75.63
CA PHE A 67 -5.00 -22.40 74.67
C PHE A 67 -4.29 -21.44 73.71
N MET A 68 -3.45 -20.54 74.23
CA MET A 68 -2.68 -19.59 73.41
C MET A 68 -1.67 -20.32 72.51
N GLU A 69 -0.94 -21.31 73.04
CA GLU A 69 -0.03 -22.13 72.24
C GLU A 69 -0.75 -22.82 71.07
N LYS A 70 -1.95 -23.35 71.31
CA LYS A 70 -2.77 -23.95 70.26
C LYS A 70 -3.16 -22.91 69.21
N GLN A 71 -3.63 -21.74 69.62
CA GLN A 71 -3.99 -20.67 68.69
C GLN A 71 -2.80 -20.23 67.82
N TYR A 72 -1.61 -20.08 68.42
CA TYR A 72 -0.41 -19.71 67.66
C TYR A 72 0.03 -20.83 66.71
N LYS A 73 -0.05 -22.10 67.12
CA LYS A 73 0.23 -23.25 66.23
C LYS A 73 -0.74 -23.27 65.04
N ASP A 74 -2.03 -23.10 65.28
CA ASP A 74 -3.05 -23.04 64.23
C ASP A 74 -2.81 -21.84 63.29
N ARG A 75 -2.42 -20.68 63.84
CA ARG A 75 -2.11 -19.50 63.04
C ARG A 75 -0.85 -19.67 62.20
N ILE A 76 0.20 -20.27 62.75
CA ILE A 76 1.42 -20.59 62.00
C ILE A 76 1.10 -21.54 60.85
N ALA A 77 0.36 -22.61 61.10
CA ALA A 77 -0.04 -23.55 60.05
C ALA A 77 -0.87 -22.89 58.94
N SER A 78 -1.79 -21.98 59.30
CA SER A 78 -2.55 -21.17 58.33
C SER A 78 -1.63 -20.30 57.46
N LEU A 79 -0.67 -19.60 58.08
CA LEU A 79 0.26 -18.73 57.38
C LEU A 79 1.23 -19.50 56.48
N GLU A 80 1.68 -20.69 56.91
CA GLU A 80 2.50 -21.57 56.09
C GLU A 80 1.74 -22.08 54.85
N ASN A 81 0.46 -22.42 55.01
CA ASN A 81 -0.41 -22.79 53.90
C ASN A 81 -0.59 -21.63 52.92
N GLU A 82 -0.95 -20.43 53.41
CA GLU A 82 -1.08 -19.22 52.59
C GLU A 82 0.22 -18.89 51.84
N LEU A 83 1.36 -19.00 52.52
CA LEU A 83 2.67 -18.76 51.93
C LEU A 83 3.02 -19.80 50.84
N SER A 84 2.65 -21.06 51.03
CA SER A 84 2.82 -22.11 50.02
C SER A 84 1.95 -21.86 48.79
N GLU A 85 0.70 -21.42 48.98
CA GLU A 85 -0.24 -21.11 47.89
C GLU A 85 0.24 -19.88 47.10
N HIS A 86 0.68 -18.83 47.78
CA HIS A 86 1.23 -17.65 47.14
C HIS A 86 2.50 -17.96 46.34
N LYS A 87 3.40 -18.82 46.85
CA LYS A 87 4.57 -19.28 46.10
C LYS A 87 4.18 -20.03 44.83
N ALA A 88 3.20 -20.94 44.91
CA ALA A 88 2.70 -21.66 43.75
C ALA A 88 2.09 -20.72 42.71
N ARG A 89 1.31 -19.73 43.16
CA ARG A 89 0.69 -18.72 42.29
C ARG A 89 1.72 -17.84 41.59
N VAL A 90 2.76 -17.40 42.30
CA VAL A 90 3.85 -16.62 41.71
C VAL A 90 4.60 -17.44 40.67
N SER A 91 4.96 -18.69 40.97
CA SER A 91 5.62 -19.58 40.00
C SER A 91 4.78 -19.80 38.75
N SER A 92 3.47 -19.98 38.90
CA SER A 92 2.55 -20.09 37.77
C SER A 92 2.49 -18.81 36.92
N LEU A 93 2.39 -17.63 37.55
CA LEU A 93 2.39 -16.36 36.85
C LEU A 93 3.71 -16.09 36.11
N ASP A 94 4.85 -16.44 36.71
CA ASP A 94 6.15 -16.31 36.07
C ASP A 94 6.25 -17.19 34.82
N SER A 95 5.78 -18.45 34.89
CA SER A 95 5.73 -19.33 33.72
C SER A 95 4.84 -18.78 32.60
N ALA A 96 3.64 -18.29 32.94
CA ALA A 96 2.72 -17.70 31.97
C ALA A 96 3.30 -16.40 31.34
N ARG A 97 4.02 -15.60 32.14
CA ARG A 97 4.70 -14.40 31.65
C ARG A 97 5.81 -14.74 30.66
N ILE A 98 6.62 -15.77 30.94
CA ILE A 98 7.68 -16.24 30.04
C ILE A 98 7.07 -16.74 28.73
N GLU A 99 6.01 -17.55 28.79
CA GLU A 99 5.30 -18.01 27.58
C GLU A 99 4.74 -16.84 26.76
N SER A 100 4.11 -15.87 27.42
CA SER A 100 3.58 -14.67 26.75
C SER A 100 4.68 -13.86 26.09
N ALA A 101 5.84 -13.69 26.74
CA ALA A 101 6.98 -12.98 26.17
C ALA A 101 7.52 -13.71 24.93
N SER A 102 7.66 -15.05 25.00
CA SER A 102 8.08 -15.85 23.84
C SER A 102 7.12 -15.71 22.66
N ARG A 103 5.81 -15.78 22.92
CA ARG A 103 4.79 -15.58 21.86
C ARG A 103 4.86 -14.18 21.25
N GLN A 104 5.10 -13.15 22.07
CA GLN A 104 5.27 -11.78 21.58
C GLN A 104 6.49 -11.65 20.67
N GLU A 105 7.61 -12.28 21.02
CA GLU A 105 8.81 -12.29 20.17
C GLU A 105 8.60 -13.03 18.85
N GLU A 106 7.89 -14.16 18.87
CA GLU A 106 7.52 -14.91 17.67
C GLU A 106 6.63 -14.09 16.74
N LEU A 107 5.59 -13.46 17.29
CA LEU A 107 4.69 -12.59 16.53
C LEU A 107 5.42 -11.37 15.97
N SER A 108 6.32 -10.76 16.74
CA SER A 108 7.15 -9.64 16.27
C SER A 108 8.07 -10.05 15.11
N ARG A 109 8.67 -11.24 15.18
CA ARG A 109 9.48 -11.79 14.08
C ARG A 109 8.63 -12.06 12.83
N ALA A 110 7.47 -12.68 13.00
CA ALA A 110 6.55 -12.96 11.89
C ALA A 110 6.03 -11.66 11.23
N LEU A 111 5.73 -10.64 12.03
CA LEU A 111 5.30 -9.34 11.54
C LEU A 111 6.38 -8.69 10.66
N LYS A 112 7.63 -8.65 11.15
CA LYS A 112 8.77 -8.10 10.39
C LYS A 112 8.98 -8.83 9.06
N GLN A 113 8.86 -10.15 9.05
CA GLN A 113 8.93 -10.93 7.81
C GLN A 113 7.82 -10.53 6.82
N LYS A 114 6.58 -10.40 7.30
CA LYS A 114 5.46 -9.97 6.45
C LYS A 114 5.62 -8.53 5.95
N GLU A 115 6.18 -7.64 6.74
CA GLU A 115 6.51 -6.27 6.31
C GLU A 115 7.56 -6.27 5.19
N THR A 116 8.60 -7.10 5.29
CA THR A 116 9.60 -7.25 4.22
C THR A 116 8.99 -7.85 2.95
N GLU A 117 8.17 -8.89 3.06
CA GLU A 117 7.47 -9.47 1.91
C GLU A 117 6.57 -8.43 1.23
N LEU A 118 5.82 -7.63 2.00
CA LEU A 118 4.96 -6.58 1.45
C LEU A 118 5.77 -5.48 0.75
N ALA A 119 6.94 -5.10 1.28
CA ALA A 119 7.83 -4.15 0.63
C ALA A 119 8.30 -4.67 -0.73
N ASP A 120 8.74 -5.93 -0.78
CA ASP A 120 9.18 -6.59 -2.02
C ASP A 120 8.04 -6.69 -3.05
N PHE A 121 6.83 -7.05 -2.61
CA PHE A 121 5.66 -7.10 -3.48
C PHE A 121 5.30 -5.73 -4.05
N ARG A 122 5.38 -4.66 -3.25
CA ARG A 122 5.14 -3.29 -3.71
C ARG A 122 6.19 -2.84 -4.72
N ALA A 123 7.46 -3.15 -4.48
CA ALA A 123 8.54 -2.84 -5.42
C ALA A 123 8.31 -3.53 -6.76
N LYS A 124 8.03 -4.84 -6.77
CA LYS A 124 7.71 -5.59 -7.99
C LYS A 124 6.49 -5.03 -8.71
N ALA A 125 5.42 -4.71 -7.99
CA ALA A 125 4.22 -4.12 -8.59
C ALA A 125 4.56 -2.80 -9.30
N SER A 126 5.31 -1.91 -8.63
CA SER A 126 5.77 -0.65 -9.22
C SER A 126 6.65 -0.86 -10.46
N GLU A 127 7.56 -1.84 -10.44
CA GLU A 127 8.37 -2.19 -11.61
C GLU A 127 7.51 -2.68 -12.78
N THR A 128 6.57 -3.59 -12.52
CA THR A 128 5.67 -4.09 -13.56
C THR A 128 4.78 -3.01 -14.16
N GLU A 129 4.31 -2.06 -13.34
CA GLU A 129 3.51 -0.93 -13.79
C GLU A 129 4.36 0.01 -14.67
N ALA A 130 5.60 0.32 -14.25
CA ALA A 130 6.52 1.11 -15.04
C ALA A 130 6.84 0.46 -16.39
N GLU A 131 7.13 -0.85 -16.41
CA GLU A 131 7.35 -1.60 -17.65
C GLU A 131 6.14 -1.56 -18.59
N LEU A 132 4.93 -1.73 -18.04
CA LEU A 132 3.70 -1.71 -18.83
C LEU A 132 3.47 -0.32 -19.43
N ASN A 133 3.68 0.73 -18.65
CA ASN A 133 3.57 2.11 -19.10
C ASN A 133 4.59 2.43 -20.21
N LEU A 134 5.83 1.97 -20.06
CA LEU A 134 6.86 2.11 -21.10
C LEU A 134 6.47 1.37 -22.39
N LYS A 135 5.98 0.13 -22.29
CA LYS A 135 5.51 -0.64 -23.45
C LYS A 135 4.32 0.04 -24.13
N TYR A 136 3.38 0.59 -23.36
CA TYR A 136 2.24 1.32 -23.88
C TYR A 136 2.66 2.60 -24.61
N ALA A 137 3.54 3.40 -23.99
CA ALA A 137 4.08 4.62 -24.61
C ALA A 137 4.83 4.32 -25.91
N ALA A 138 5.67 3.28 -25.92
CA ALA A 138 6.38 2.84 -27.13
C ALA A 138 5.42 2.42 -28.24
N ARG A 139 4.39 1.61 -27.92
CA ARG A 139 3.36 1.20 -28.88
C ARG A 139 2.59 2.39 -29.45
N MET A 140 2.25 3.37 -28.61
CA MET A 140 1.57 4.58 -29.06
C MET A 140 2.46 5.39 -29.99
N GLN A 141 3.74 5.57 -29.64
CA GLN A 141 4.70 6.26 -30.50
C GLN A 141 4.86 5.56 -31.86
N GLU A 142 5.01 4.24 -31.87
CA GLU A 142 5.08 3.47 -33.12
C GLU A 142 3.84 3.65 -33.99
N LEU A 143 2.64 3.73 -33.40
CA LEU A 143 1.41 3.96 -34.14
C LEU A 143 1.41 5.36 -34.76
N TYR A 144 1.79 6.39 -34.01
CA TYR A 144 1.91 7.75 -34.54
C TYR A 144 2.93 7.82 -35.68
N ASP A 145 4.11 7.23 -35.51
CA ASP A 145 5.15 7.22 -36.54
C ASP A 145 4.68 6.49 -37.81
N ARG A 146 3.96 5.38 -37.67
CA ARG A 146 3.38 4.65 -38.81
C ARG A 146 2.30 5.44 -39.54
N VAL A 147 1.45 6.15 -38.81
CA VAL A 147 0.39 7.00 -39.40
C VAL A 147 1.03 8.17 -40.12
N ASN A 148 1.92 8.91 -39.45
CA ASN A 148 2.64 10.04 -40.04
C ASN A 148 3.37 9.62 -41.31
N LYS A 149 4.08 8.49 -41.29
CA LYS A 149 4.77 7.98 -42.48
C LYS A 149 3.81 7.66 -43.63
N LYS A 150 2.66 7.05 -43.35
CA LYS A 150 1.65 6.79 -44.38
C LYS A 150 1.07 8.08 -44.95
N GLU A 151 0.84 9.09 -44.12
CA GLU A 151 0.37 10.40 -44.55
C GLU A 151 1.39 11.09 -45.46
N THR A 152 2.67 11.10 -45.07
CA THR A 152 3.74 11.68 -45.90
C THR A 152 3.91 10.93 -47.21
N ASP A 153 3.88 9.59 -47.19
CA ASP A 153 3.99 8.76 -48.39
C ASP A 153 2.80 8.98 -49.33
N MET A 154 1.59 9.14 -48.77
CA MET A 154 0.38 9.43 -49.53
C MET A 154 0.47 10.82 -50.19
N ILE A 155 0.85 11.85 -49.43
CA ILE A 155 1.01 13.21 -49.95
C ILE A 155 2.04 13.22 -51.10
N ALA A 156 3.20 12.59 -50.91
CA ALA A 156 4.23 12.50 -51.94
C ALA A 156 3.72 11.83 -53.24
N ARG A 157 2.96 10.73 -53.12
CA ARG A 157 2.33 10.07 -54.29
C ARG A 157 1.31 10.97 -54.98
N TRP A 158 0.53 11.72 -54.23
CA TRP A 158 -0.43 12.68 -54.78
C TRP A 158 0.27 13.84 -55.50
N GLU A 159 1.33 14.40 -54.91
CA GLU A 159 2.16 15.43 -55.52
C GLU A 159 2.79 14.96 -56.83
N GLU A 160 3.37 13.75 -56.84
CA GLU A 160 3.97 13.15 -58.04
C GLU A 160 2.93 12.92 -59.14
N LYS A 161 1.74 12.40 -58.77
CA LYS A 161 0.64 12.22 -59.70
C LYS A 161 0.14 13.56 -60.25
N ASN A 162 0.00 14.58 -59.41
CA ASN A 162 -0.44 15.90 -59.85
C ASN A 162 0.56 16.53 -60.81
N LYS A 163 1.86 16.46 -60.49
CA LYS A 163 2.94 16.91 -61.37
C LYS A 163 2.93 16.20 -62.72
N THR A 164 2.65 14.89 -62.73
CA THR A 164 2.53 14.11 -63.97
C THR A 164 1.31 14.54 -64.80
N LEU A 165 0.18 14.83 -64.15
CA LEU A 165 -1.02 15.33 -64.82
C LEU A 165 -0.81 16.74 -65.38
N ASP A 166 -0.20 17.64 -64.61
CA ASP A 166 0.14 18.99 -65.05
C ASP A 166 1.09 18.95 -66.26
N GLY A 167 2.08 18.05 -66.26
CA GLY A 167 2.96 17.82 -67.40
C GLY A 167 2.20 17.38 -68.66
N ARG A 168 1.32 16.38 -68.54
CA ARG A 168 0.47 15.91 -69.66
C ARG A 168 -0.47 16.98 -70.18
N LEU A 169 -1.04 17.78 -69.27
CA LEU A 169 -1.91 18.90 -69.64
C LEU A 169 -1.13 19.94 -70.45
N GLY A 170 0.08 20.29 -70.01
CA GLY A 170 0.97 21.18 -70.75
C GLY A 170 1.38 20.63 -72.12
N GLU A 171 1.63 19.32 -72.24
CA GLU A 171 1.88 18.67 -73.54
C GLU A 171 0.68 18.80 -74.49
N VAL A 172 -0.53 18.50 -74.01
CA VAL A 172 -1.77 18.61 -74.80
C VAL A 172 -2.04 20.06 -75.20
N GLU A 173 -1.82 21.03 -74.31
CA GLU A 173 -1.96 22.46 -74.62
C GLU A 173 -0.96 22.92 -75.69
N ASN A 174 0.30 22.47 -75.61
CA ASN A 174 1.32 22.77 -76.61
C ASN A 174 0.99 22.14 -77.97
N ASP A 175 0.57 20.88 -77.99
CA ASP A 175 0.13 20.18 -79.21
C ASP A 175 -1.07 20.87 -79.85
N TYR A 176 -2.05 21.28 -79.04
CA TYR A 176 -3.21 22.03 -79.51
C TYR A 176 -2.79 23.39 -80.09
N ALA A 177 -1.94 24.15 -79.39
CA ALA A 177 -1.42 25.42 -79.88
C ALA A 177 -0.63 25.26 -81.20
N ALA A 178 0.17 24.19 -81.32
CA ALA A 178 0.90 23.88 -82.54
C ALA A 178 -0.03 23.55 -83.71
N ARG A 179 -1.06 22.71 -83.48
CA ARG A 179 -2.09 22.41 -84.50
C ARG A 179 -2.84 23.65 -84.94
N VAL A 180 -3.23 24.52 -84.01
CA VAL A 180 -3.88 25.81 -84.32
C VAL A 180 -2.98 26.68 -85.20
N ARG A 181 -1.68 26.79 -84.88
CA ARG A 181 -0.72 27.53 -85.73
C ARG A 181 -0.59 26.91 -87.11
N GLN A 182 -0.51 25.58 -87.20
CA GLN A 182 -0.41 24.86 -88.46
C GLN A 182 -1.67 25.07 -89.33
N LEU A 183 -2.86 25.02 -88.74
CA LEU A 183 -4.12 25.28 -89.43
C LEU A 183 -4.18 26.72 -89.95
N LYS A 184 -3.78 27.72 -89.14
CA LYS A 184 -3.70 29.12 -89.59
C LYS A 184 -2.74 29.31 -90.76
N LEU A 185 -1.59 28.64 -90.76
CA LEU A 185 -0.66 28.69 -91.89
C LEU A 185 -1.25 28.05 -93.15
N LYS A 186 -1.95 26.92 -93.02
CA LYS A 186 -2.64 26.28 -94.15
C LYS A 186 -3.79 27.14 -94.69
N GLU A 187 -4.57 27.74 -93.80
CA GLU A 187 -5.65 28.68 -94.14
C GLU A 187 -5.09 29.85 -94.95
N LYS A 188 -4.03 30.51 -94.44
CA LYS A 188 -3.36 31.60 -95.16
C LYS A 188 -2.80 31.16 -96.51
N ALA A 189 -2.16 29.99 -96.60
CA ALA A 189 -1.65 29.48 -97.88
C ALA A 189 -2.76 29.22 -98.90
N LEU A 190 -3.90 28.67 -98.46
CA LEU A 190 -5.08 28.48 -99.31
C LEU A 190 -5.71 29.81 -99.73
N GLU A 191 -5.74 30.81 -98.84
CA GLU A 191 -6.16 32.18 -99.17
C GLU A 191 -5.24 32.82 -100.22
N ASP A 192 -3.92 32.70 -100.05
CA ASP A 192 -2.91 33.21 -100.98
C ASP A 192 -3.01 32.52 -102.36
N ASP A 193 -3.18 31.19 -102.39
CA ASP A 193 -3.42 30.41 -103.61
C ASP A 193 -4.72 30.82 -104.30
N PHE A 194 -5.80 31.01 -103.54
CA PHE A 194 -7.09 31.47 -104.07
C PHE A 194 -6.96 32.86 -104.68
N ASN A 195 -6.29 33.78 -103.98
CA ASN A 195 -6.02 35.13 -104.46
C ASN A 195 -5.15 35.14 -105.72
N SER A 196 -4.14 34.27 -105.78
CA SER A 196 -3.26 34.12 -106.95
C SER A 196 -4.04 33.61 -108.16
N ARG A 197 -4.84 32.56 -108.00
CA ARG A 197 -5.73 32.06 -109.08
C ARG A 197 -6.74 33.10 -109.51
N LYS A 198 -7.33 33.85 -108.57
CA LYS A 198 -8.23 34.97 -108.88
C LYS A 198 -7.52 36.04 -109.71
N ALA A 199 -6.28 36.40 -109.36
CA ALA A 199 -5.49 37.36 -110.10
C ALA A 199 -5.10 36.87 -111.50
N GLU A 200 -4.76 35.58 -111.65
CA GLU A 200 -4.54 34.96 -112.96
C GLU A 200 -5.80 34.93 -113.81
N LEU A 201 -6.95 34.63 -113.20
CA LEU A 201 -8.25 34.68 -113.88
C LEU A 201 -8.55 36.10 -114.36
N ILE A 202 -8.34 37.12 -113.52
CA ILE A 202 -8.48 38.53 -113.93
C ILE A 202 -7.54 38.86 -115.09
N LYS A 203 -6.26 38.48 -115.01
CA LYS A 203 -5.29 38.72 -116.11
C LYS A 203 -5.68 38.02 -117.42
N THR A 204 -6.19 36.79 -117.35
CA THR A 204 -6.66 36.06 -118.54
C THR A 204 -7.92 36.70 -119.11
N PHE A 205 -8.86 37.13 -118.26
CA PHE A 205 -10.00 37.94 -118.68
C PHE A 205 -9.57 39.25 -119.34
N ASP A 206 -8.63 39.99 -118.75
CA ASP A 206 -8.09 41.23 -119.31
C ASP A 206 -7.37 41.00 -120.64
N ARG A 207 -6.59 39.91 -120.77
CA ARG A 207 -5.94 39.53 -122.03
C ARG A 207 -6.97 39.20 -123.10
N ILE A 208 -7.98 38.39 -122.78
CA ILE A 208 -9.08 38.05 -123.70
C ILE A 208 -9.80 39.32 -124.12
N ARG A 209 -10.07 40.23 -123.17
CA ARG A 209 -10.69 41.53 -123.46
C ARG A 209 -9.84 42.37 -124.41
N LEU A 210 -8.54 42.51 -124.18
CA LEU A 210 -7.62 43.22 -125.06
C LEU A 210 -7.51 42.56 -126.44
N GLU A 211 -7.51 41.22 -126.52
CA GLU A 211 -7.54 40.48 -127.79
C GLU A 211 -8.87 40.70 -128.55
N PHE A 212 -9.99 40.80 -127.82
CA PHE A 212 -11.30 41.16 -128.38
C PHE A 212 -11.31 42.60 -128.90
N GLU A 213 -10.85 43.56 -128.09
CA GLU A 213 -10.74 44.98 -128.47
C GLU A 213 -9.82 45.14 -129.70
N ALA A 214 -8.68 44.44 -129.76
CA ALA A 214 -7.79 44.43 -130.94
C ALA A 214 -8.42 43.76 -132.17
N ARG A 215 -9.24 42.70 -131.97
CA ARG A 215 -10.03 42.10 -133.06
C ARG A 215 -11.10 43.05 -133.57
N GLU A 216 -11.80 43.76 -132.69
CA GLU A 216 -12.76 44.80 -133.08
C GLU A 216 -12.07 45.95 -133.81
N GLU A 217 -10.91 46.41 -133.36
CA GLU A 217 -10.12 47.43 -134.07
C GLU A 217 -9.67 46.95 -135.45
N SER A 218 -9.15 45.72 -135.56
CA SER A 218 -8.75 45.14 -136.85
C SER A 218 -9.93 44.87 -137.79
N LEU A 219 -11.10 44.48 -137.27
CA LEU A 219 -12.35 44.39 -138.02
C LEU A 219 -12.83 45.78 -138.46
N SER A 220 -12.78 46.80 -137.60
CA SER A 220 -13.11 48.18 -137.97
C SER A 220 -12.14 48.76 -139.01
N ALA A 221 -10.86 48.37 -138.97
CA ALA A 221 -9.85 48.73 -139.95
C ALA A 221 -10.05 47.98 -141.28
N ALA A 222 -10.50 46.72 -141.23
CA ALA A 222 -10.89 45.93 -142.39
C ALA A 222 -12.20 46.46 -143.03
N GLU A 223 -13.17 46.89 -142.22
CA GLU A 223 -14.38 47.58 -142.68
C GLU A 223 -14.03 48.91 -143.33
N LYS A 224 -13.12 49.71 -142.74
CA LYS A 224 -12.57 50.94 -143.36
C LYS A 224 -11.75 50.68 -144.64
N LYS A 225 -11.11 49.51 -144.78
CA LYS A 225 -10.41 49.08 -146.02
C LYS A 225 -11.38 48.57 -147.08
N SER A 226 -12.46 47.88 -146.69
CA SER A 226 -13.51 47.42 -147.62
C SER A 226 -14.43 48.56 -148.08
N ALA A 227 -14.66 49.58 -147.23
CA ALA A 227 -15.36 50.81 -147.59
C ALA A 227 -14.57 51.69 -148.58
N ARG A 228 -13.26 51.47 -148.73
CA ARG A 228 -12.41 52.09 -149.76
C ARG A 228 -12.28 51.27 -151.05
N ALA A 229 -12.76 50.03 -151.06
CA ALA A 229 -12.85 49.17 -152.24
C ALA A 229 -14.27 49.16 -152.86
N GLY A 230 -15.19 49.95 -152.30
CA GLY A 230 -16.50 50.27 -152.85
C GLY A 230 -16.67 51.79 -152.95
N GLY A 231 -15.90 52.43 -153.82
CA GLY A 231 -15.98 53.86 -154.05
C GLY A 231 -15.18 54.25 -155.28
N ALA A 232 -15.92 54.70 -156.30
CA ALA A 232 -15.48 55.27 -157.56
C ALA A 232 -14.40 56.36 -157.41
#